data_AF-A0A954QFY9-F1
#
_entry.id   AF-A0A954QFY9-F1
#
_cell.length_a   1.000
_cell.length_b   1.000
_cell.length_c   1.000
_cell.angle_alpha   90.00
_cell.angle_beta   90.00
_cell.angle_gamma   90.00
#
_symmetry.space_group_name_H-M   'P 1'
#
loop_
_entity.id
_entity.type
_entity.pdbx_description
1 polymer ?
#
loop_
_entity_poly.entity_id
_entity_poly.type
_entity_poly.pdbx_seq_one_letter_code
_entity_poly.pdbx_strand_id
1 'polypeptide(L)'
;AKRVVFLCQSGAPSQIDLFDPKPELDRRHGDEIPDSIRRGQRLTTMTSEQATLPLARSRFRFARHGQCGADVSELLPHTARIVDDLCFVRSLHTDAINHDPAITFLQTGSEQPGRPSMGAWVAYGLGSESRDLPEFVVFVSGGVAGDQPLYDRLWGAGFLPARHQGVKFRGGAEPMLYLADPPGIDRATRRRMLDAQAALAGIEFDRFA
;
A
#
# COMPACT_ATOMS: atom_id res chain seq x y z
N ALA A 1 15.36 -12.44 -0.85
CA ALA A 1 14.40 -12.63 -1.96
C ALA A 1 14.86 -11.78 -3.15
N LYS A 2 14.84 -12.29 -4.39
CA LYS A 2 15.28 -11.52 -5.58
C LYS A 2 14.20 -10.58 -6.14
N ARG A 3 12.94 -10.84 -5.81
CA ARG A 3 11.77 -10.11 -6.30
C ARG A 3 10.72 -10.11 -5.19
N VAL A 4 10.10 -8.98 -4.93
CA VAL A 4 9.03 -8.83 -3.94
C VAL A 4 7.85 -8.16 -4.62
N VAL A 5 6.68 -8.80 -4.57
CA VAL A 5 5.42 -8.22 -5.00
C VAL A 5 4.62 -7.92 -3.75
N PHE A 6 4.32 -6.64 -3.52
CA PHE A 6 3.51 -6.20 -2.40
C PHE A 6 2.18 -5.66 -2.90
N LEU A 7 1.08 -6.22 -2.39
CA LEU A 7 -0.27 -5.83 -2.76
C LEU A 7 -0.93 -5.12 -1.56
N CYS A 8 -1.11 -3.81 -1.67
CA CYS A 8 -1.94 -3.06 -0.74
C CYS A 8 -3.36 -2.96 -1.31
N GLN A 9 -4.27 -3.73 -0.75
CA GLN A 9 -5.67 -3.76 -1.18
C GLN A 9 -6.47 -2.70 -0.41
N SER A 10 -6.38 -1.44 -0.84
CA SER A 10 -7.17 -0.34 -0.28
C SER A 10 -8.66 -0.63 -0.48
N GLY A 11 -9.44 -0.67 0.60
CA GLY A 11 -10.85 -1.04 0.55
C GLY A 11 -11.13 -2.55 0.45
N ALA A 12 -10.15 -3.41 0.77
CA ALA A 12 -10.36 -4.85 0.86
C ALA A 12 -11.44 -5.23 1.89
N PRO A 13 -12.03 -6.44 1.75
CA PRO A 13 -12.91 -6.98 2.78
C PRO A 13 -12.21 -7.07 4.14
N SER A 14 -12.99 -6.98 5.22
CA SER A 14 -12.49 -7.00 6.58
C SER A 14 -11.75 -8.29 6.91
N GLN A 15 -10.69 -8.23 7.73
CA GLN A 15 -9.96 -9.41 8.17
C GLN A 15 -10.85 -10.42 8.92
N ILE A 16 -11.87 -9.94 9.63
CA ILE A 16 -12.83 -10.79 10.36
C ILE A 16 -13.74 -11.59 9.42
N ASP A 17 -13.83 -11.18 8.15
CA ASP A 17 -14.59 -11.85 7.10
C ASP A 17 -13.73 -12.76 6.22
N LEU A 18 -12.39 -12.71 6.36
CA LEU A 18 -11.46 -13.41 5.47
C LEU A 18 -10.66 -14.52 6.18
N PHE A 19 -9.93 -14.18 7.24
CA PHE A 19 -8.94 -15.08 7.85
C PHE A 19 -8.92 -15.07 9.37
N ASP A 20 -9.73 -14.25 10.03
CA ASP A 20 -9.63 -14.03 11.49
C ASP A 20 -11.02 -14.08 12.14
N PRO A 21 -11.68 -15.27 12.16
CA PRO A 21 -12.99 -15.41 12.78
C PRO A 21 -12.92 -14.99 14.24
N LYS A 22 -13.96 -14.27 14.70
CA LYS A 22 -14.08 -13.76 16.07
C LYS A 22 -15.29 -14.39 16.77
N PRO A 23 -15.15 -15.57 17.41
CA PRO A 23 -16.25 -16.27 18.06
C PRO A 23 -17.02 -15.45 19.09
N GLU A 24 -16.35 -14.47 19.73
CA GLU A 24 -17.00 -13.59 20.69
C GLU A 24 -17.95 -12.59 20.01
N LEU A 25 -17.62 -12.12 18.80
CA LEU A 25 -18.54 -11.30 18.01
C LEU A 25 -19.76 -12.10 17.56
N ASP A 26 -19.62 -13.41 17.36
CA ASP A 26 -20.76 -14.29 17.05
C ASP A 26 -21.72 -14.41 18.23
N ARG A 27 -21.19 -14.65 19.44
CA ARG A 27 -21.98 -14.80 20.67
C ARG A 27 -22.71 -13.52 21.06
N ARG A 28 -22.05 -12.38 20.86
CA ARG A 28 -22.52 -11.07 21.29
C ARG A 28 -23.08 -10.24 20.13
N HIS A 29 -23.44 -10.89 19.03
CA HIS A 29 -23.95 -10.20 17.87
C HIS A 29 -25.22 -9.42 18.22
N GLY A 30 -25.20 -8.11 17.95
CA GLY A 30 -26.32 -7.21 18.26
C GLY A 30 -26.23 -6.55 19.63
N ASP A 31 -25.38 -7.03 20.54
CA ASP A 31 -25.09 -6.32 21.79
C ASP A 31 -24.38 -5.00 21.50
N GLU A 32 -24.60 -3.98 22.33
CA GLU A 32 -23.80 -2.76 22.29
C GLU A 32 -22.31 -3.03 22.59
N ILE A 33 -21.43 -2.26 21.95
CA ILE A 33 -20.00 -2.24 22.29
C ILE A 33 -19.87 -1.88 23.79
N PRO A 34 -19.21 -2.73 24.61
CA PRO A 34 -19.05 -2.45 26.03
C PRO A 34 -18.28 -1.15 26.29
N ASP A 35 -18.70 -0.40 27.31
CA ASP A 35 -17.99 0.83 27.74
C ASP A 35 -16.52 0.58 28.06
N SER A 36 -16.21 -0.61 28.61
CA SER A 36 -14.85 -1.05 28.92
C SER A 36 -13.93 -1.14 27.70
N ILE A 37 -14.50 -1.33 26.50
CA ILE A 37 -13.81 -1.30 25.22
C ILE A 37 -13.94 0.09 24.59
N ARG A 38 -15.14 0.67 24.58
CA ARG A 38 -15.44 1.95 23.95
C ARG A 38 -14.54 3.06 24.48
N ARG A 39 -14.36 3.16 25.81
CA ARG A 39 -13.46 4.10 26.51
C ARG A 39 -13.46 5.54 25.95
N GLY A 40 -14.58 6.02 25.41
CA GLY A 40 -14.67 7.34 24.77
C GLY A 40 -13.84 7.52 23.50
N GLN A 41 -13.37 6.44 22.85
CA GLN A 41 -12.56 6.50 21.63
C GLN A 41 -13.27 7.29 20.52
N ARG A 42 -12.49 8.05 19.74
CA ARG A 42 -13.03 8.85 18.63
C ARG A 42 -13.71 7.95 17.59
N LEU A 43 -14.92 8.31 17.19
CA LEU A 43 -15.60 7.68 16.04
C LEU A 43 -15.26 8.43 14.77
N THR A 44 -15.42 7.73 13.65
CA THR A 44 -15.45 8.40 12.36
C THR A 44 -16.75 9.18 12.24
N THR A 45 -16.77 10.21 11.39
CA THR A 45 -17.99 10.97 11.08
C THR A 45 -19.11 10.09 10.52
N MET A 46 -18.76 8.95 9.91
CA MET A 46 -19.72 7.98 9.37
C MET A 46 -20.49 7.20 10.44
N THR A 47 -19.98 7.17 11.67
CA THR A 47 -20.53 6.35 12.78
C THR A 47 -20.85 7.18 14.01
N SER A 48 -20.37 8.41 14.12
CA SER A 48 -20.56 9.27 15.29
C SER A 48 -22.00 9.64 15.59
N GLU A 49 -22.87 9.65 14.59
CA GLU A 49 -24.30 9.98 14.73
C GLU A 49 -25.20 8.74 14.86
N GLN A 50 -24.61 7.54 14.90
CA GLN A 50 -25.40 6.32 15.11
C GLN A 50 -25.95 6.28 16.53
N ALA A 51 -27.25 6.00 16.66
CA ALA A 51 -27.92 5.87 17.96
C ALA A 51 -27.40 4.65 18.75
N THR A 52 -26.93 3.62 18.05
CA THR A 52 -26.43 2.36 18.59
C THR A 52 -25.14 1.96 17.88
N LEU A 53 -24.27 1.25 18.58
CA LEU A 53 -23.02 0.73 18.05
C LEU A 53 -22.96 -0.78 18.34
N PRO A 54 -23.76 -1.59 17.64
CA PRO A 54 -23.85 -3.01 17.91
C PRO A 54 -22.60 -3.75 17.44
N LEU A 55 -22.23 -4.80 18.17
CA LEU A 55 -21.22 -5.76 17.74
C LEU A 55 -21.73 -6.56 16.54
N ALA A 56 -20.98 -6.49 15.44
CA ALA A 56 -21.30 -7.20 14.21
C ALA A 56 -20.44 -8.46 14.10
N ARG A 57 -21.11 -9.60 13.91
CA ARG A 57 -20.44 -10.84 13.52
C ARG A 57 -20.11 -10.84 12.03
N SER A 58 -19.17 -11.71 11.64
CA SER A 58 -19.05 -12.08 10.23
C SER A 58 -20.30 -12.84 9.77
N ARG A 59 -20.72 -12.61 8.52
CA ARG A 59 -21.85 -13.34 7.92
C ARG A 59 -21.41 -14.59 7.16
N PHE A 60 -20.09 -14.78 7.01
CA PHE A 60 -19.52 -15.83 6.20
C PHE A 60 -19.12 -17.04 7.04
N ARG A 61 -19.11 -18.21 6.41
CA ARG A 61 -18.65 -19.44 7.06
C ARG A 61 -17.14 -19.56 6.97
N PHE A 62 -16.56 -20.17 8.00
CA PHE A 62 -15.14 -20.47 8.10
C PHE A 62 -14.93 -21.98 8.22
N ALA A 63 -13.83 -22.46 7.65
CA ALA A 63 -13.37 -23.83 7.83
C ALA A 63 -11.85 -23.84 8.03
N ARG A 64 -11.35 -24.89 8.70
CA ARG A 64 -9.91 -25.11 8.87
C ARG A 64 -9.35 -25.78 7.62
N HIS A 65 -8.26 -25.23 7.09
CA HIS A 65 -7.60 -25.72 5.89
C HIS A 65 -6.11 -25.98 6.12
N GLY A 66 -5.54 -26.85 5.28
CA GLY A 66 -4.12 -27.19 5.32
C GLY A 66 -3.68 -27.96 6.56
N GLN A 67 -2.39 -28.25 6.63
CA GLN A 67 -1.74 -28.82 7.80
C GLN A 67 -1.55 -27.78 8.91
N CYS A 68 -1.41 -26.50 8.54
CA CYS A 68 -1.36 -25.38 9.49
C CYS A 68 -2.69 -25.16 10.21
N GLY A 69 -3.79 -25.71 9.67
CA GLY A 69 -5.11 -25.62 10.24
C GLY A 69 -5.63 -24.18 10.31
N ALA A 70 -5.27 -23.34 9.33
CA ALA A 70 -5.72 -21.95 9.27
C ALA A 70 -7.23 -21.87 9.03
N ASP A 71 -7.91 -21.00 9.77
CA ASP A 71 -9.31 -20.66 9.50
C ASP A 71 -9.39 -19.72 8.29
N VAL A 72 -10.10 -20.15 7.25
CA VAL A 72 -10.31 -19.36 6.03
C VAL A 72 -11.80 -19.29 5.73
N SER A 73 -12.26 -18.10 5.35
CA SER A 73 -13.62 -17.82 4.91
C SER A 73 -13.94 -18.53 3.60
N GLU A 74 -15.20 -18.92 3.43
CA GLU A 74 -15.73 -19.48 2.18
C GLU A 74 -15.57 -18.54 0.97
N LEU A 75 -15.30 -17.26 1.21
CA LEU A 75 -15.01 -16.26 0.17
C LEU A 75 -13.68 -16.50 -0.56
N LEU A 76 -12.76 -17.27 0.03
CA LEU A 76 -11.41 -17.45 -0.48
C LEU A 76 -11.07 -18.93 -0.77
N PRO A 77 -11.88 -19.64 -1.59
CA PRO A 77 -11.72 -21.07 -1.80
C PRO A 77 -10.39 -21.43 -2.47
N HIS A 78 -9.83 -20.53 -3.27
CA HIS A 78 -8.53 -20.73 -3.92
C HIS A 78 -7.36 -20.47 -2.97
N THR A 79 -7.45 -19.46 -2.12
CA THR A 79 -6.45 -19.17 -1.08
C THR A 79 -6.40 -20.29 -0.05
N ALA A 80 -7.56 -20.85 0.32
CA ALA A 80 -7.68 -21.99 1.22
C ALA A 80 -6.85 -23.21 0.78
N ARG A 81 -6.59 -23.37 -0.53
CA ARG A 81 -5.80 -24.49 -1.08
C ARG A 81 -4.29 -24.34 -0.91
N ILE A 82 -3.81 -23.15 -0.56
CA ILE A 82 -2.38 -22.83 -0.46
C ILE A 82 -1.97 -22.31 0.92
N VAL A 83 -2.81 -22.45 1.94
CA VAL A 83 -2.58 -21.87 3.27
C VAL A 83 -1.30 -22.36 3.96
N ASP A 84 -0.80 -23.53 3.59
CA ASP A 84 0.45 -24.08 4.12
C ASP A 84 1.69 -23.36 3.56
N ASP A 85 1.54 -22.64 2.44
CA ASP A 85 2.58 -21.79 1.83
C ASP A 85 2.46 -20.32 2.27
N LEU A 86 1.47 -19.99 3.11
CA LEU A 86 1.18 -18.63 3.55
C LEU A 86 1.64 -18.39 4.98
N CYS A 87 2.10 -17.17 5.24
CA CYS A 87 2.33 -16.67 6.59
C CYS A 87 1.29 -15.61 6.92
N PHE A 88 0.48 -15.86 7.96
CA PHE A 88 -0.52 -14.91 8.45
C PHE A 88 0.07 -14.08 9.58
N VAL A 89 0.20 -12.77 9.36
CA VAL A 89 0.62 -11.82 10.40
C VAL A 89 -0.61 -11.17 11.01
N ARG A 90 -1.08 -11.69 12.16
CA ARG A 90 -2.25 -11.16 12.90
C ARG A 90 -1.88 -10.20 14.03
N SER A 91 -0.59 -9.93 14.22
CA SER A 91 -0.06 -9.07 15.29
C SER A 91 0.05 -7.59 14.91
N LEU A 92 -0.43 -7.20 13.72
CA LEU A 92 -0.40 -5.80 13.29
C LEU A 92 -1.43 -5.00 14.07
N HIS A 93 -1.01 -3.85 14.59
CA HIS A 93 -1.84 -2.90 15.33
C HIS A 93 -1.60 -1.49 14.80
N THR A 94 -2.65 -0.66 14.78
CA THR A 94 -2.59 0.75 14.45
C THR A 94 -3.67 1.50 15.21
N ASP A 95 -3.39 2.76 15.56
CA ASP A 95 -4.37 3.65 16.20
C ASP A 95 -5.10 4.53 15.16
N ALA A 96 -4.73 4.40 13.88
CA ALA A 96 -5.35 5.10 12.77
C ALA A 96 -6.79 4.63 12.55
N ILE A 97 -7.75 5.51 12.83
CA ILE A 97 -9.18 5.21 12.63
C ILE A 97 -9.68 5.41 11.19
N ASN A 98 -8.87 6.07 10.34
CA ASN A 98 -9.23 6.45 8.97
C ASN A 98 -8.31 5.75 7.96
N HIS A 99 -8.85 5.47 6.77
CA HIS A 99 -8.11 4.78 5.71
C HIS A 99 -6.79 5.44 5.33
N ASP A 100 -6.80 6.75 5.04
CA ASP A 100 -5.60 7.44 4.54
C ASP A 100 -4.42 7.45 5.55
N PRO A 101 -4.62 7.79 6.84
CA PRO A 101 -3.58 7.62 7.86
C PRO A 101 -3.13 6.17 8.05
N ALA A 102 -4.07 5.19 8.04
CA ALA A 102 -3.74 3.78 8.22
C ALA A 102 -2.88 3.23 7.06
N ILE A 103 -3.21 3.58 5.81
CA ILE A 103 -2.42 3.20 4.64
C ILE A 103 -1.07 3.91 4.66
N THR A 104 -1.02 5.18 5.08
CA THR A 104 0.26 5.90 5.25
C THR A 104 1.14 5.19 6.28
N PHE A 105 0.57 4.77 7.40
CA PHE A 105 1.28 4.02 8.43
C PHE A 105 1.78 2.67 7.90
N LEU A 106 0.93 1.90 7.21
CA LEU A 106 1.33 0.63 6.60
C LEU A 106 2.49 0.81 5.62
N GLN A 107 2.45 1.86 4.81
CA GLN A 107 3.43 2.10 3.76
C GLN A 107 4.71 2.75 4.28
N THR A 108 4.67 3.56 5.34
CA THR A 108 5.80 4.44 5.74
C THR A 108 6.22 4.30 7.22
N GLY A 109 5.49 3.52 8.00
CA GLY A 109 5.67 3.39 9.45
C GLY A 109 5.20 4.62 10.25
N SER A 110 4.49 5.56 9.63
CA SER A 110 4.01 6.79 10.25
C SER A 110 2.64 7.17 9.70
N GLU A 111 1.74 7.64 10.54
CA GLU A 111 0.46 8.20 10.09
C GLU A 111 0.63 9.56 9.40
N GLN A 112 1.69 10.30 9.77
CA GLN A 112 2.02 11.58 9.15
C GLN A 112 2.81 11.36 7.85
N PRO A 113 2.46 12.07 6.75
CA PRO A 113 3.21 12.01 5.50
C PRO A 113 4.67 12.47 5.63
N GLY A 114 5.50 12.04 4.68
CA GLY A 114 6.87 12.55 4.50
C GLY A 114 7.97 11.56 4.87
N ARG A 115 7.65 10.44 5.52
CA ARG A 115 8.61 9.35 5.73
C ARG A 115 8.79 8.51 4.46
N PRO A 116 9.98 7.91 4.25
CA PRO A 116 10.19 7.01 3.14
C PRO A 116 9.27 5.80 3.24
N SER A 117 8.72 5.40 2.09
CA SER A 117 7.92 4.19 1.98
C SER A 117 8.75 2.92 2.18
N MET A 118 8.08 1.81 2.50
CA MET A 118 8.68 0.49 2.62
C MET A 118 9.41 0.10 1.33
N GLY A 119 8.82 0.37 0.17
CA GLY A 119 9.46 0.13 -1.12
C GLY A 119 10.74 0.95 -1.31
N ALA A 120 10.74 2.22 -0.90
CA ALA A 120 11.93 3.06 -0.95
C ALA A 120 13.04 2.58 0.00
N TRP A 121 12.68 2.12 1.21
CA TRP A 121 13.64 1.51 2.14
C TRP A 121 14.25 0.22 1.59
N VAL A 122 13.44 -0.64 0.98
CA VAL A 122 13.91 -1.88 0.36
C VAL A 122 14.86 -1.57 -0.80
N ALA A 123 14.51 -0.62 -1.67
CA ALA A 123 15.36 -0.17 -2.76
C ALA A 123 16.68 0.43 -2.24
N TYR A 124 16.63 1.28 -1.22
CA TYR A 124 17.83 1.85 -0.61
C TYR A 124 18.74 0.81 0.05
N GLY A 125 18.16 -0.12 0.81
CA GLY A 125 18.92 -1.08 1.63
C GLY A 125 19.45 -2.28 0.83
N LEU A 126 18.70 -2.75 -0.17
CA LEU A 126 19.08 -3.93 -0.96
C LEU A 126 19.64 -3.58 -2.34
N GLY A 127 19.38 -2.36 -2.84
CA GLY A 127 19.69 -1.97 -4.21
C GLY A 127 18.87 -2.74 -5.24
N SER A 128 19.32 -2.67 -6.50
CA SER A 128 18.68 -3.32 -7.63
C SER A 128 19.69 -4.01 -8.54
N GLU A 129 19.37 -5.24 -8.96
CA GLU A 129 20.09 -5.93 -10.04
C GLU A 129 19.66 -5.45 -11.43
N SER A 130 18.54 -4.70 -11.52
CA SER A 130 18.03 -4.15 -12.77
C SER A 130 18.86 -2.95 -13.21
N ARG A 131 19.23 -2.93 -14.50
CA ARG A 131 19.93 -1.79 -15.13
C ARG A 131 19.00 -0.93 -16.00
N ASP A 132 17.84 -1.47 -16.35
CA ASP A 132 16.96 -0.90 -17.38
C ASP A 132 15.56 -0.53 -16.85
N LEU A 133 15.25 -0.87 -15.60
CA LEU A 133 14.00 -0.52 -14.91
C LEU A 133 14.26 0.09 -13.53
N PRO A 134 13.37 0.97 -13.05
CA PRO A 134 13.42 1.49 -11.68
C PRO A 134 13.45 0.37 -10.64
N GLU A 135 14.16 0.59 -9.53
CA GLU A 135 14.29 -0.36 -8.42
C GLU A 135 12.94 -0.61 -7.72
N PHE A 136 12.09 0.42 -7.69
CA PHE A 136 10.79 0.40 -7.06
C PHE A 136 9.71 0.88 -8.04
N VAL A 137 8.93 -0.07 -8.54
CA VAL A 137 7.81 0.18 -9.47
C VAL A 137 6.49 0.06 -8.72
N VAL A 138 5.58 1.00 -9.00
CA VAL A 138 4.25 1.05 -8.41
C VAL A 138 3.21 0.85 -9.50
N PHE A 139 2.30 -0.10 -9.26
CA PHE A 139 1.09 -0.26 -10.05
C PHE A 139 -0.11 0.13 -9.20
N VAL A 140 -1.06 0.82 -9.82
CA VAL A 140 -2.29 1.24 -9.16
C VAL A 140 -3.45 0.69 -9.95
N SER A 141 -4.27 -0.14 -9.30
CA SER A 141 -5.60 -0.48 -9.80
C SER A 141 -6.55 0.66 -9.47
N GLY A 142 -7.28 1.18 -10.47
CA GLY A 142 -8.25 2.25 -10.26
C GLY A 142 -8.73 2.86 -11.57
N GLY A 143 -9.62 3.84 -11.45
CA GLY A 143 -10.26 4.52 -12.59
C GLY A 143 -11.78 4.40 -12.60
N VAL A 144 -12.37 3.84 -11.53
CA VAL A 144 -13.81 3.76 -11.35
C VAL A 144 -14.25 4.91 -10.43
N ALA A 145 -15.38 5.54 -10.77
CA ALA A 145 -15.95 6.59 -9.93
C ALA A 145 -16.32 6.01 -8.55
N GLY A 146 -15.82 6.65 -7.48
CA GLY A 146 -16.06 6.23 -6.10
C GLY A 146 -14.91 5.46 -5.42
N ASP A 147 -13.82 5.18 -6.14
CA ASP A 147 -12.61 4.61 -5.54
C ASP A 147 -12.02 5.55 -4.47
N GLN A 148 -11.45 4.96 -3.41
CA GLN A 148 -10.69 5.72 -2.42
C GLN A 148 -9.44 6.34 -3.09
N PRO A 149 -9.20 7.66 -2.93
CA PRO A 149 -8.03 8.30 -3.51
C PRO A 149 -6.73 7.66 -3.00
N LEU A 150 -5.83 7.35 -3.93
CA LEU A 150 -4.46 6.93 -3.63
C LEU A 150 -3.50 8.06 -3.96
N TYR A 151 -2.70 8.45 -2.98
CA TYR A 151 -1.77 9.57 -3.10
C TYR A 151 -0.36 9.09 -3.39
N ASP A 152 0.36 9.75 -4.31
CA ASP A 152 1.73 9.37 -4.69
C ASP A 152 2.72 9.39 -3.51
N ARG A 153 2.41 10.17 -2.46
CA ARG A 153 3.16 10.21 -1.19
C ARG A 153 3.29 8.85 -0.50
N LEU A 154 2.39 7.89 -0.79
CA LEU A 154 2.43 6.54 -0.22
C LEU A 154 3.66 5.74 -0.67
N TRP A 155 4.29 6.13 -1.77
CA TRP A 155 5.45 5.46 -2.35
C TRP A 155 6.66 6.39 -2.43
N GLY A 156 6.65 7.45 -1.61
CA GLY A 156 7.68 8.47 -1.56
C GLY A 156 9.04 7.93 -1.11
N ALA A 157 10.12 8.53 -1.61
CA ALA A 157 11.46 8.38 -1.04
C ALA A 157 11.63 9.13 0.30
N GLY A 158 10.75 10.09 0.61
CA GLY A 158 10.90 10.93 1.80
C GLY A 158 12.24 11.65 1.80
N PHE A 159 13.01 11.47 2.87
CA PHE A 159 14.38 12.00 2.99
C PHE A 159 15.46 11.11 2.36
N LEU A 160 15.12 9.96 1.77
CA LEU A 160 16.07 9.15 1.00
C LEU A 160 16.36 9.81 -0.36
N PRO A 161 17.51 9.51 -0.98
CA PRO A 161 17.81 9.99 -2.32
C PRO A 161 16.68 9.69 -3.32
N ALA A 162 16.38 10.66 -4.18
CA ALA A 162 15.25 10.61 -5.12
C ALA A 162 15.27 9.40 -6.07
N ARG A 163 16.42 8.76 -6.28
CA ARG A 163 16.54 7.52 -7.07
C ARG A 163 15.72 6.34 -6.51
N HIS A 164 15.37 6.37 -5.22
CA HIS A 164 14.56 5.34 -4.57
C HIS A 164 13.05 5.68 -4.53
N GLN A 165 12.65 6.75 -5.22
CA GLN A 165 11.25 7.13 -5.37
C GLN A 165 10.48 6.03 -6.14
N GLY A 166 9.31 5.65 -5.63
CA GLY A 166 8.43 4.74 -6.36
C GLY A 166 7.98 5.36 -7.68
N VAL A 167 8.22 4.63 -8.77
CA VAL A 167 7.84 5.05 -10.12
C VAL A 167 6.51 4.43 -10.48
N LYS A 168 5.47 5.26 -10.62
CA LYS A 168 4.11 4.81 -10.95
C LYS A 168 4.00 4.48 -12.44
N PHE A 169 3.61 3.24 -12.72
CA PHE A 169 3.29 2.75 -14.05
C PHE A 169 1.78 2.81 -14.26
N ARG A 170 1.37 3.41 -15.37
CA ARG A 170 -0.04 3.55 -15.78
C ARG A 170 -0.44 2.40 -16.71
N GLY A 171 -1.72 2.07 -16.70
CA GLY A 171 -2.29 1.23 -17.76
C GLY A 171 -2.34 1.98 -19.09
N GLY A 172 -2.15 1.26 -20.20
CA GLY A 172 -2.24 1.80 -21.57
C GLY A 172 -0.91 1.82 -22.32
N ALA A 173 -0.90 2.54 -23.45
CA ALA A 173 0.25 2.59 -24.36
C ALA A 173 1.44 3.38 -23.80
N GLU A 174 1.19 4.33 -22.88
CA GLU A 174 2.21 5.15 -22.23
C GLU A 174 2.25 4.86 -20.72
N PRO A 175 2.99 3.81 -20.28
CA PRO A 175 3.03 3.43 -18.87
C PRO A 175 3.76 4.45 -18.01
N MET A 176 4.73 5.18 -18.57
CA MET A 176 5.37 6.32 -17.94
C MET A 176 5.14 7.56 -18.78
N LEU A 177 4.59 8.61 -18.15
CA LEU A 177 4.38 9.87 -18.84
C LEU A 177 5.71 10.48 -19.29
N TYR A 178 5.70 11.08 -20.48
CA TYR A 178 6.82 11.85 -21.02
C TYR A 178 8.13 11.06 -21.17
N LEU A 179 8.04 9.72 -21.25
CA LEU A 179 9.20 8.88 -21.54
C LEU A 179 9.60 8.94 -23.02
N ALA A 180 8.61 9.02 -23.91
CA ALA A 180 8.84 9.14 -25.34
C ALA A 180 9.38 10.52 -25.69
N ASP A 181 10.32 10.56 -26.63
CA ASP A 181 10.78 11.82 -27.21
C ASP A 181 9.62 12.45 -28.02
N PRO A 182 9.42 13.79 -27.93
CA PRO A 182 8.39 14.46 -28.69
C PRO A 182 8.66 14.35 -30.20
N PRO A 183 7.62 14.42 -31.05
CA PRO A 183 7.79 14.35 -32.50
C PRO A 183 8.86 15.33 -33.01
N GLY A 184 9.81 14.83 -33.80
CA GLY A 184 10.91 15.63 -34.34
C GLY A 184 12.18 15.66 -33.49
N ILE A 185 12.19 15.09 -32.28
CA ILE A 185 13.41 14.90 -31.49
C ILE A 185 13.88 13.45 -31.60
N ASP A 186 15.02 13.25 -32.26
CA ASP A 186 15.67 11.94 -32.31
C ASP A 186 16.55 11.70 -31.07
N ARG A 187 16.91 10.43 -30.86
CA ARG A 187 17.72 10.00 -29.71
C ARG A 187 19.07 10.73 -29.63
N ALA A 188 19.68 11.02 -30.77
CA ALA A 188 20.96 11.72 -30.84
C ALA A 188 20.83 13.18 -30.37
N THR A 189 19.77 13.86 -30.80
CA THR A 189 19.44 15.22 -30.36
C THR A 189 19.11 15.24 -28.88
N ARG A 190 18.30 14.28 -28.40
CA ARG A 190 17.99 14.14 -26.97
C ARG A 190 19.25 13.96 -26.13
N ARG A 191 20.18 13.09 -26.57
CA ARG A 191 21.46 12.87 -25.87
C ARG A 191 22.28 14.15 -25.77
N ARG A 192 22.41 14.92 -26.87
CA ARG A 192 23.11 16.22 -26.85
C ARG A 192 22.48 17.22 -25.88
N MET A 193 21.15 17.28 -25.81
CA MET A 193 20.45 18.13 -24.85
C MET A 193 20.77 17.73 -23.40
N LEU A 194 20.76 16.44 -23.10
CA LEU A 194 21.08 15.92 -21.77
C LEU A 194 22.55 16.15 -21.39
N ASP A 195 23.47 16.00 -22.33
CA ASP A 195 24.90 16.28 -22.11
C ASP A 195 25.15 17.76 -21.81
N ALA A 196 24.49 18.66 -22.54
CA ALA A 196 24.55 20.09 -22.27
C ALA A 196 24.00 20.43 -20.88
N GLN A 197 22.86 19.86 -20.49
CA GLN A 197 22.30 20.03 -19.14
C GLN A 197 23.24 19.53 -18.04
N ALA A 198 23.88 18.37 -18.25
CA ALA A 198 24.84 17.82 -17.30
C ALA A 198 26.08 18.74 -17.16
N ALA A 199 26.58 19.29 -18.28
CA ALA A 199 27.69 20.25 -18.25
C ALA A 199 27.34 21.54 -17.50
N LEU A 200 26.15 22.09 -17.73
CA LEU A 200 25.63 23.25 -16.99
C LEU A 200 25.50 22.97 -15.48
N ALA A 201 24.96 21.80 -15.12
CA ALA A 201 24.85 21.39 -13.73
C ALA A 201 26.22 21.22 -13.05
N GLY A 202 27.23 20.73 -13.78
CA GLY A 202 28.61 20.63 -13.29
C GLY A 202 29.22 21.99 -12.99
N ILE A 203 29.06 22.97 -13.89
CA ILE A 203 29.56 24.34 -13.68
C ILE A 203 28.94 24.98 -12.44
N GLU A 204 27.63 24.79 -12.23
CA GLU A 204 26.94 25.30 -11.03
C GLU A 204 27.40 24.58 -9.76
N PHE A 205 27.60 23.26 -9.79
CA PHE A 205 28.15 22.51 -8.65
C PHE A 205 29.53 23.03 -8.24
N ASP A 206 30.44 23.21 -9.20
CA ASP A 206 31.79 23.73 -8.96
C ASP A 206 31.78 25.17 -8.39
N ARG A 207 30.71 25.94 -8.63
CA ARG A 207 30.55 27.29 -8.04
C ARG A 207 30.20 27.25 -6.56
N PHE A 208 29.58 26.17 -6.08
CA PHE A 208 29.08 26.04 -4.71
C PHE A 208 29.83 25.01 -3.86
N ALA A 209 30.70 24.20 -4.46
CA ALA A 209 31.61 23.27 -3.80
C ALA A 209 32.86 23.98 -3.25
#